data_AF-A0A6N1CH03-F1
#
_entry.id   AF-A0A6N1CH03-F1
#
_cell.length_a   1.000
_cell.length_b   1.000
_cell.length_c   1.000
_cell.angle_alpha   90.00
_cell.angle_beta   90.00
_cell.angle_gamma   90.00
#
_symmetry.space_group_name_H-M   'P 1'
#
loop_
_entity.id
_entity.type
_entity.pdbx_description
1 polymer ?
#
loop_
_entity_poly.entity_id
_entity_poly.type
_entity_poly.pdbx_seq_one_letter_code
_entity_poly.pdbx_strand_id
1 'polypeptide(L)' 'MSSESLIKMANQIGQYFASEPDKAVAVRGVYQHIKSFWTPAMCRELMAWQTKHPDAVLHPLVLAALMEFEKAA' A
#
# COMPACT_ATOMS: atom_id res chain seq x y z
N MET A 1 -3.05 8.57 -13.98
CA MET A 1 -3.58 9.05 -12.68
C MET A 1 -2.56 10.00 -12.09
N SER A 2 -2.96 10.92 -11.20
CA SER A 2 -1.98 11.67 -10.42
C SER A 2 -1.50 10.84 -9.23
N SER A 3 -0.25 11.03 -8.81
CA SER A 3 0.30 10.31 -7.66
C SER A 3 -0.49 10.58 -6.37
N GLU A 4 -1.05 11.80 -6.20
CA GLU A 4 -1.98 12.15 -5.11
C GLU A 4 -3.22 11.24 -5.05
N SER A 5 -3.81 10.94 -6.20
CA SER A 5 -4.97 10.05 -6.28
C SER A 5 -4.60 8.64 -5.88
N LEU A 6 -3.42 8.17 -6.30
CA LEU A 6 -2.88 6.86 -5.98
C LEU A 6 -2.66 6.70 -4.46
N ILE A 7 -2.05 7.69 -3.83
CA ILE A 7 -1.81 7.73 -2.38
C ILE A 7 -3.13 7.72 -1.61
N LYS A 8 -4.11 8.53 -2.05
CA LYS A 8 -5.43 8.57 -1.42
C LYS A 8 -6.11 7.20 -1.45
N MET A 9 -6.10 6.52 -2.60
CA MET A 9 -6.66 5.17 -2.71
C MET A 9 -5.91 4.16 -1.83
N ALA A 10 -4.58 4.19 -1.82
CA ALA A 10 -3.78 3.32 -0.98
C ALA A 10 -4.14 3.49 0.50
N ASN A 11 -4.22 4.74 0.97
CA ASN A 11 -4.58 5.05 2.35
C ASN A 11 -6.02 4.64 2.69
N GLN A 12 -6.97 4.77 1.75
CA GLN A 12 -8.34 4.28 1.95
C GLN A 12 -8.40 2.76 2.09
N ILE A 13 -7.61 2.02 1.31
CA ILE A 13 -7.48 0.56 1.45
C ILE A 13 -6.89 0.23 2.82
N GLY A 14 -5.81 0.91 3.22
CA GLY A 14 -5.21 0.75 4.55
C GLY A 14 -6.20 1.00 5.68
N GLN A 15 -7.00 2.06 5.58
CA GLN A 15 -8.02 2.40 6.56
C GLN A 15 -9.13 1.36 6.64
N TYR A 16 -9.53 0.77 5.52
CA TYR A 16 -10.54 -0.30 5.49
C TYR A 16 -10.07 -1.53 6.28
N PHE A 17 -8.85 -1.98 6.01
CA PHE A 17 -8.25 -3.14 6.70
C PHE A 17 -7.79 -2.82 8.13
N ALA A 18 -7.78 -1.54 8.55
CA ALA A 18 -7.43 -1.18 9.93
C ALA A 18 -8.47 -1.64 10.97
N SER A 19 -9.65 -2.10 10.52
CA SER A 19 -10.65 -2.72 11.40
C SER A 19 -10.31 -4.16 11.79
N GLU A 20 -9.37 -4.82 11.10
CA GLU A 20 -8.91 -6.17 11.42
C GLU A 20 -7.98 -6.13 12.66
N PRO A 21 -8.33 -6.82 13.77
CA PRO A 21 -7.52 -6.84 14.98
C PRO A 21 -6.13 -7.46 14.79
N ASP A 22 -6.00 -8.47 13.93
CA ASP A 22 -4.71 -9.07 13.62
C ASP A 22 -3.97 -8.25 12.56
N LYS A 23 -2.95 -7.52 12.98
CA LYS A 23 -2.11 -6.70 12.10
C LYS A 23 -1.50 -7.51 10.94
N ALA A 24 -1.10 -8.76 11.15
CA ALA A 24 -0.52 -9.58 10.09
C ALA A 24 -1.57 -9.94 9.03
N VAL A 25 -2.80 -10.26 9.47
CA VAL A 25 -3.93 -10.49 8.57
C VAL A 25 -4.29 -9.21 7.81
N ALA A 26 -4.33 -8.06 8.50
CA ALA A 26 -4.61 -6.76 7.91
C ALA A 26 -3.60 -6.41 6.80
N VAL A 27 -2.30 -6.55 7.07
CA VAL A 27 -1.23 -6.31 6.09
C VAL A 27 -1.37 -7.23 4.87
N ARG A 28 -1.62 -8.52 5.10
CA ARG A 28 -1.83 -9.49 4.02
C ARG A 28 -3.08 -9.16 3.19
N GLY A 29 -4.15 -8.69 3.83
CA GLY A 29 -5.36 -8.22 3.17
C GLY A 29 -5.10 -7.03 2.25
N VAL A 30 -4.37 -6.02 2.74
CA VAL A 30 -3.94 -4.86 1.92
C VAL A 30 -3.07 -5.31 0.74
N TYR A 31 -2.06 -6.15 0.98
CA TYR A 31 -1.20 -6.69 -0.07
C TYR A 31 -2.01 -7.42 -1.16
N GLN A 32 -2.89 -8.34 -0.76
CA GLN A 32 -3.71 -9.12 -1.69
C GLN A 32 -4.66 -8.23 -2.48
N HIS A 33 -5.29 -7.25 -1.83
CA HIS A 33 -6.18 -6.31 -2.48
C HIS A 33 -5.43 -5.49 -3.54
N ILE A 34 -4.32 -4.85 -3.17
CA ILE A 34 -3.50 -4.07 -4.12
C ILE A 34 -3.04 -4.97 -5.27
N LYS A 35 -2.51 -6.16 -5.00
CA LYS A 35 -2.06 -7.10 -6.03
C LYS A 35 -3.16 -7.52 -7.00
N SER A 36 -4.39 -7.66 -6.52
CA SER A 36 -5.51 -8.16 -7.32
C SER A 36 -6.15 -7.08 -8.19
N PHE A 37 -6.18 -5.84 -7.70
CA PHE A 37 -6.89 -4.74 -8.36
C PHE A 37 -5.97 -3.72 -9.04
N TRP A 38 -4.69 -3.64 -8.66
CA TRP A 38 -3.75 -2.68 -9.22
C TRP A 38 -2.85 -3.32 -10.26
N THR A 39 -2.46 -2.52 -11.25
CA THR A 39 -1.46 -2.96 -12.23
C THR A 39 -0.04 -2.91 -11.62
N PRO A 40 0.91 -3.71 -12.11
CA PRO A 40 2.31 -3.63 -11.65
C PRO A 40 2.93 -2.23 -11.77
N ALA A 41 2.49 -1.44 -12.76
CA ALA A 41 2.93 -0.06 -12.93
C ALA A 41 2.49 0.85 -11.77
N MET A 42 1.24 0.70 -11.30
CA MET A 42 0.72 1.46 -10.16
C MET A 42 1.47 1.12 -8.86
N CYS A 43 1.77 -0.15 -8.62
CA CYS A 43 2.56 -0.55 -7.45
C CYS A 43 3.96 0.06 -7.48
N ARG A 44 4.62 0.06 -8.65
CA ARG A 44 5.92 0.71 -8.84
C ARG A 44 5.87 2.22 -8.64
N GLU A 45 4.81 2.88 -9.12
CA GLU A 45 4.62 4.31 -8.90
C GLU A 45 4.47 4.64 -7.40
N LEU A 46 3.67 3.87 -6.68
CA LEU A 46 3.48 4.05 -5.23
C LEU A 46 4.79 3.84 -4.46
N MET A 47 5.56 2.79 -4.80
CA MET A 47 6.88 2.55 -4.20
C MET A 47 7.86 3.69 -4.51
N ALA A 48 7.96 4.10 -5.78
CA ALA A 48 8.85 5.18 -6.18
C ALA A 48 8.48 6.51 -5.51
N TRP A 49 7.19 6.76 -5.31
CA TRP A 49 6.71 7.92 -4.56
C TRP A 49 7.12 7.83 -3.09
N GLN A 50 6.93 6.68 -2.44
CA GLN A 50 7.33 6.49 -1.03
C GLN A 50 8.84 6.68 -0.83
N THR A 51 9.68 6.21 -1.76
CA THR A 51 11.14 6.44 -1.69
C THR A 51 11.50 7.92 -1.79
N LYS A 52 10.76 8.70 -2.59
CA LYS A 52 10.99 10.15 -2.75
C LYS A 52 10.44 10.97 -1.58
N HIS A 53 9.45 10.46 -0.87
CA HIS A 53 8.75 11.14 0.21
C HIS A 53 8.69 10.27 1.47
N PRO A 54 9.85 9.95 2.09
CA PRO A 54 9.90 9.06 3.25
C PRO A 54 9.11 9.60 4.46
N ASP A 55 9.00 10.92 4.58
CA ASP A 55 8.28 11.61 5.66
C ASP A 55 6.77 11.75 5.40
N ALA A 56 6.30 11.35 4.21
CA ALA A 56 4.90 11.53 3.84
C ALA A 56 3.99 10.43 4.40
N VAL A 57 2.74 10.81 4.66
CA VAL A 57 1.78 10.00 5.41
C VAL A 57 1.14 8.93 4.52
N LEU A 58 1.83 7.81 4.31
CA LEU A 58 1.18 6.55 3.96
C LEU A 58 0.67 5.85 5.22
N HIS A 59 -0.47 5.17 5.07
CA HIS A 59 -1.03 4.37 6.14
C HIS A 59 -0.04 3.25 6.53
N PRO A 60 0.18 2.96 7.82
CA PRO A 60 1.17 1.96 8.26
C PRO A 60 0.97 0.56 7.66
N LEU A 61 -0.29 0.16 7.44
CA LEU A 61 -0.61 -1.12 6.79
C LEU A 61 -0.21 -1.15 5.31
N VAL A 62 -0.27 -0.01 4.62
CA VAL A 62 0.17 0.11 3.23
C VAL A 62 1.69 0.02 3.15
N LEU A 63 2.41 0.72 4.03
CA LEU A 63 3.87 0.62 4.11
C LEU A 63 4.34 -0.81 4.37
N ALA A 64 3.71 -1.49 5.33
CA ALA A 64 4.01 -2.88 5.61
C ALA A 64 3.69 -3.80 4.42
N ALA A 65 2.59 -3.56 3.70
CA ALA A 65 2.25 -4.32 2.49
C ALA A 65 3.27 -4.08 1.36
N LEU A 66 3.77 -2.85 1.19
CA LEU A 66 4.83 -2.53 0.21
C LEU A 66 6.12 -3.30 0.50
N MET A 67 6.51 -3.44 1.77
CA MET A 67 7.66 -4.27 2.15
C MET A 67 7.47 -5.75 1.79
N GLU A 68 6.23 -6.26 1.84
CA GLU A 68 5.93 -7.64 1.40
C GLU A 68 6.00 -7.78 -0.13
N PHE A 69 5.75 -6.72 -0.90
CA PHE A 69 6.00 -6.73 -2.35
C PHE A 69 7.48 -6.78 -2.69
N GLU A 70 8.35 -6.07 -1.96
CA GLU A 70 9.81 -6.11 -2.18
C GLU A 70 10.41 -7.49 -1.87
N LYS A 71 9.95 -8.17 -0.81
CA LYS A 71 10.42 -9.53 -0.48
C LYS A 71 10.00 -10.60 -1.48
N ALA A 72 8.90 -10.36 -2.20
CA ALA A 72 8.32 -11.33 -3.13
C ALA A 72 8.79 -11.13 -4.59
N ALA A 73 9.59 -10.10 -4.86
CA ALA A 73 10.20 -9.78 -6.15
C ALA A 73 11.64 -10.30 -6.24
#